data_AF-A0A0J9XNH5-F1
#
_entry.id   AF-A0A0J9XNH5-F1
#
_cell.length_a   1.000
_cell.length_b   1.000
_cell.length_c   1.000
_cell.angle_alpha   90.00
_cell.angle_beta   90.00
_cell.angle_gamma   90.00
#
_symmetry.space_group_name_H-M   'P 1'
#
loop_
_entity.id
_entity.type
_entity.pdbx_description
1 polymer ?
#
loop_
_entity_poly.entity_id
_entity_poly.type
_entity_poly.pdbx_seq_one_letter_code
_entity_poly.pdbx_strand_id
1 'polypeptide(L)'
;MWLYLFSTLYLLLIKQSIGKILNRKVPVPDNDKTLQQILYRSGTLYTNSKLPNSETNWWIPIPGQSLKATVVRTYNRQTGKYYATYNFFQTNARSLCNKNTVALSSLKICQLETPITQQQECNIVFAWTENEWSTTEIEGTCDIRSIIRNQMKSAQNY
;
A
#
# COMPACT_ATOMS: atom_id res chain seq x y z
N MET A 1 -38.54 -8.17 -33.22
CA MET A 1 -38.51 -8.95 -31.96
C MET A 1 -37.11 -9.48 -31.59
N TRP A 2 -36.15 -9.59 -32.52
CA TRP A 2 -34.79 -10.07 -32.24
C TRP A 2 -33.84 -9.06 -31.56
N LEU A 3 -34.06 -7.75 -31.74
CA LEU A 3 -33.19 -6.71 -31.15
C LEU A 3 -33.29 -6.62 -29.61
N TYR A 4 -34.43 -6.99 -29.02
CA TYR A 4 -34.62 -7.00 -27.55
C TYR A 4 -33.90 -8.18 -26.86
N LEU A 5 -33.70 -9.29 -27.58
CA LEU A 5 -32.98 -10.47 -27.08
C LEU A 5 -31.48 -10.21 -26.95
N PHE A 6 -30.88 -9.45 -27.87
CA PHE A 6 -29.46 -9.07 -27.78
C PHE A 6 -29.18 -8.08 -26.63
N SER A 7 -30.08 -7.13 -26.37
CA SER A 7 -29.93 -6.14 -25.29
C SER A 7 -29.96 -6.78 -23.89
N THR A 8 -30.88 -7.72 -23.68
CA THR A 8 -31.02 -8.43 -22.39
C THR A 8 -29.86 -9.40 -22.12
N LEU A 9 -29.34 -10.07 -23.16
CA LEU A 9 -28.16 -10.93 -23.03
C LEU A 9 -26.90 -10.13 -22.66
N TYR A 10 -26.73 -8.92 -23.22
CA TYR A 10 -25.57 -8.06 -22.95
C TYR A 10 -25.55 -7.58 -21.49
N LEU A 11 -26.70 -7.21 -20.93
CA LEU A 11 -26.84 -6.82 -19.52
C LEU A 11 -26.53 -7.97 -18.53
N LEU A 12 -26.85 -9.21 -18.91
CA LEU A 12 -26.54 -10.40 -18.11
C LEU A 12 -25.04 -10.74 -18.13
N LEU A 13 -24.37 -10.57 -19.27
CA LEU A 13 -22.93 -10.82 -19.41
C LEU A 13 -22.07 -9.81 -18.63
N ILE A 14 -22.44 -8.53 -18.61
CA ILE A 14 -21.74 -7.50 -17.82
C ILE A 14 -21.85 -7.80 -16.31
N LYS A 15 -23.00 -8.30 -15.84
CA LYS A 15 -23.16 -8.64 -14.41
C LYS A 15 -22.30 -9.81 -13.95
N GLN A 16 -22.01 -10.79 -14.82
CA GLN A 16 -21.24 -11.99 -14.43
C GLN A 16 -19.72 -11.75 -14.32
N SER A 17 -19.14 -10.81 -15.08
CA SER A 17 -17.70 -10.56 -15.01
C SER A 17 -17.28 -9.88 -13.69
N ILE A 18 -18.12 -8.98 -13.16
CA ILE A 18 -17.92 -8.30 -11.87
C ILE A 18 -17.92 -9.32 -10.71
N GLY A 19 -18.77 -10.35 -10.80
CA GLY A 19 -18.85 -11.41 -9.79
C GLY A 19 -17.59 -12.27 -9.66
N LYS A 20 -16.78 -12.41 -10.73
CA LYS A 20 -15.56 -13.25 -10.72
C LYS A 20 -14.37 -12.61 -9.99
N ILE A 21 -14.40 -11.30 -9.75
CA ILE A 21 -13.30 -10.54 -9.13
C ILE A 21 -13.50 -10.39 -7.61
N LEU A 22 -14.73 -10.60 -7.12
CA LEU A 22 -15.05 -10.51 -5.70
C LEU A 22 -14.51 -11.72 -4.92
N ASN A 23 -14.13 -11.47 -3.67
CA ASN A 23 -13.62 -12.44 -2.70
C ASN A 23 -12.40 -13.24 -3.18
N ARG A 24 -11.63 -12.69 -4.13
CA ARG A 24 -10.37 -13.27 -4.59
C ARG A 24 -9.22 -12.30 -4.35
N LYS A 25 -8.03 -12.86 -4.10
CA LYS A 25 -6.78 -12.11 -3.99
C LYS A 25 -6.30 -11.76 -5.39
N VAL A 26 -6.32 -10.46 -5.71
CA VAL A 26 -5.92 -9.93 -7.01
C VAL A 26 -4.63 -9.12 -6.83
N PRO A 27 -3.58 -9.33 -7.66
CA PRO A 27 -2.39 -8.49 -7.62
C PRO A 27 -2.72 -7.05 -8.00
N VAL A 28 -2.10 -6.09 -7.31
CA VAL A 28 -2.27 -4.66 -7.56
C VAL A 28 -0.93 -4.10 -8.08
N PRO A 29 -0.92 -3.44 -9.25
CA PRO A 29 0.27 -2.78 -9.76
C PRO A 29 0.81 -1.73 -8.78
N ASP A 30 2.14 -1.61 -8.69
CA ASP A 30 2.78 -0.67 -7.77
C ASP A 30 2.40 0.79 -8.06
N ASN A 31 2.03 1.12 -9.30
CA ASN A 31 1.59 2.46 -9.72
C ASN A 31 0.05 2.68 -9.62
N ASP A 32 -0.70 1.73 -9.06
CA ASP A 32 -2.15 1.87 -8.86
C ASP A 32 -2.47 3.12 -8.02
N LYS A 33 -3.40 3.95 -8.50
CA LYS A 33 -3.69 5.25 -7.87
C LYS A 33 -4.22 5.09 -6.45
N THR A 34 -5.07 4.09 -6.20
CA THR A 34 -5.65 3.85 -4.88
C THR A 34 -4.59 3.33 -3.93
N LEU A 35 -3.77 2.37 -4.37
CA LEU A 35 -2.62 1.88 -3.59
C LEU A 35 -1.67 3.01 -3.21
N GLN A 36 -1.33 3.88 -4.16
CA GLN A 36 -0.48 5.05 -3.91
C GLN A 36 -1.11 6.04 -2.92
N GLN A 37 -2.43 6.23 -2.96
CA GLN A 37 -3.12 7.03 -1.95
C GLN A 37 -3.09 6.38 -0.57
N ILE A 38 -3.35 5.07 -0.48
CA ILE A 38 -3.27 4.30 0.77
C ILE A 38 -1.87 4.41 1.37
N LEU A 39 -0.84 4.18 0.55
CA LEU A 39 0.56 4.25 0.92
C LEU A 39 0.90 5.59 1.58
N TYR A 40 0.62 6.71 0.91
CA TYR A 40 1.01 8.03 1.42
C TYR A 40 0.08 8.61 2.49
N ARG A 41 -1.22 8.28 2.48
CA ARG A 41 -2.18 8.81 3.47
C ARG A 41 -2.18 8.02 4.77
N SER A 42 -2.09 6.70 4.70
CA SER A 42 -2.23 5.81 5.87
C SER A 42 -0.97 4.99 6.13
N GLY A 43 -0.38 4.38 5.09
CA GLY A 43 0.81 3.54 5.21
C GLY A 43 2.02 4.28 5.80
N THR A 44 2.35 5.46 5.30
CA THR A 44 3.47 6.26 5.79
C THR A 44 3.27 6.70 7.23
N LEU A 45 2.06 7.14 7.61
CA LEU A 45 1.75 7.45 9.00
C LEU A 45 1.91 6.23 9.91
N TYR A 46 1.34 5.09 9.49
CA TYR A 46 1.40 3.85 10.24
C TYR A 46 2.84 3.39 10.45
N THR A 47 3.63 3.28 9.38
CA THR A 47 5.02 2.82 9.44
C THR A 47 5.92 3.75 10.26
N ASN A 48 5.71 5.07 10.19
CA ASN A 48 6.44 6.03 11.01
C ASN A 48 6.05 5.98 12.49
N SER A 49 4.82 5.58 12.82
CA SER A 49 4.39 5.36 14.22
C SER A 49 5.06 4.14 14.87
N LYS A 50 5.67 3.25 14.08
CA LYS A 50 6.45 2.10 14.58
C LYS A 50 7.92 2.44 14.85
N LEU A 51 8.35 3.68 14.56
CA LEU A 51 9.70 4.14 14.84
C LEU A 51 9.81 4.66 16.27
N PRO A 52 11.03 4.69 16.86
CA PRO A 52 11.23 5.33 18.15
C PRO A 52 10.78 6.80 18.14
N ASN A 53 10.23 7.27 19.26
CA ASN A 53 9.79 8.66 19.41
C ASN A 53 10.92 9.69 19.22
N SER A 54 12.18 9.27 19.33
CA SER A 54 13.35 10.09 19.05
C SER A 54 13.61 10.33 17.55
N GLU A 55 12.93 9.62 16.64
CA GLU A 55 13.08 9.83 15.20
C GLU A 55 12.38 11.12 14.76
N THR A 56 13.18 12.10 14.36
CA THR A 56 12.74 13.43 13.94
C THR A 56 12.41 13.52 12.46
N ASN A 57 12.88 12.58 11.65
CA ASN A 57 12.74 12.62 10.21
C ASN A 57 11.70 11.60 9.73
N TRP A 58 11.02 11.93 8.64
CA TRP A 58 10.13 11.00 7.98
C TRP A 58 10.93 9.85 7.39
N TRP A 59 10.47 8.62 7.62
CA TRP A 59 10.88 7.47 6.82
C TRP A 59 9.86 7.28 5.71
N ILE A 60 10.31 7.26 4.46
CA ILE A 60 9.46 7.24 3.26
C ILE A 60 9.77 6.01 2.40
N PRO A 61 8.84 5.57 1.55
CA PRO A 61 9.06 4.45 0.63
C PRO A 61 10.31 4.67 -0.24
N ILE A 62 11.16 3.65 -0.36
CA ILE A 62 12.29 3.68 -1.28
C ILE A 62 11.78 3.61 -2.73
N PRO A 63 12.07 4.59 -3.59
CA PRO A 63 11.61 4.57 -4.98
C PRO A 63 12.04 3.31 -5.72
N GLY A 64 11.12 2.73 -6.52
CA GLY A 64 11.38 1.54 -7.34
C GLY A 64 11.33 0.21 -6.59
N GLN A 65 11.17 0.18 -5.26
CA GLN A 65 10.92 -1.05 -4.54
C GLN A 65 9.50 -1.55 -4.79
N SER A 66 9.37 -2.83 -5.13
CA SER A 66 8.07 -3.42 -5.41
C SER A 66 7.25 -3.58 -4.14
N LEU A 67 5.96 -3.21 -4.21
CA LEU A 67 5.04 -3.32 -3.09
C LEU A 67 4.43 -4.72 -2.97
N LYS A 68 4.54 -5.55 -4.01
CA LYS A 68 3.94 -6.90 -4.08
C LYS A 68 2.49 -6.91 -3.58
N ALA A 69 1.76 -5.85 -3.91
CA ALA A 69 0.47 -5.57 -3.31
C ALA A 69 -0.60 -6.50 -3.86
N THR A 70 -1.56 -6.83 -3.01
CA THR A 70 -2.75 -7.59 -3.38
C THR A 70 -3.97 -7.00 -2.73
N VAL A 71 -5.14 -7.18 -3.35
CA VAL A 71 -6.41 -6.70 -2.84
C VAL A 71 -7.46 -7.81 -2.89
N VAL A 72 -8.29 -7.88 -1.86
CA VAL A 72 -9.53 -8.66 -1.84
C VAL A 72 -10.68 -7.66 -1.70
N ARG A 73 -11.69 -7.77 -2.56
CA ARG A 73 -12.89 -6.93 -2.51
C ARG A 73 -14.13 -7.77 -2.21
N THR A 74 -14.96 -7.30 -1.30
CA THR A 74 -16.23 -7.92 -0.94
C THR A 74 -17.34 -6.89 -1.08
N TYR A 75 -18.46 -7.27 -1.69
CA TYR A 75 -19.62 -6.40 -1.81
C TYR A 75 -20.61 -6.65 -0.69
N ASN A 76 -20.88 -5.64 0.13
CA ASN A 76 -21.93 -5.69 1.14
C ASN A 76 -23.26 -5.26 0.51
N ARG A 77 -24.18 -6.21 0.34
CA ARG A 77 -25.50 -5.96 -0.25
C ARG A 77 -26.43 -5.12 0.63
N GLN A 78 -26.24 -5.11 1.94
CA GLN A 78 -27.07 -4.33 2.87
C GLN A 78 -26.74 -2.84 2.79
N THR A 79 -25.46 -2.51 2.74
CA THR A 79 -24.99 -1.12 2.65
C THR A 79 -24.83 -0.65 1.20
N GLY A 80 -24.79 -1.57 0.24
CA GLY A 80 -24.56 -1.28 -1.17
C GLY A 80 -23.11 -0.89 -1.50
N LYS A 81 -22.16 -1.16 -0.60
CA LYS A 81 -20.77 -0.69 -0.69
C LYS A 81 -19.77 -1.82 -0.87
N TYR A 82 -18.61 -1.50 -1.45
CA TYR A 82 -17.47 -2.40 -1.51
C TYR A 82 -16.58 -2.20 -0.29
N TYR A 83 -16.22 -3.31 0.35
CA TYR A 83 -15.16 -3.38 1.34
C TYR A 83 -13.92 -3.95 0.67
N ALA A 84 -12.78 -3.30 0.83
CA ALA A 84 -11.53 -3.73 0.24
C ALA A 84 -10.46 -3.91 1.31
N THR A 85 -9.75 -5.03 1.25
CA THR A 85 -8.59 -5.31 2.09
C THR A 85 -7.37 -5.44 1.19
N TYR A 86 -6.41 -4.53 1.37
CA TYR A 86 -5.11 -4.54 0.73
C TYR A 86 -4.09 -5.21 1.65
N ASN A 87 -3.19 -5.99 1.06
CA ASN A 87 -1.98 -6.48 1.71
C ASN A 87 -0.79 -6.10 0.83
N PHE A 88 0.20 -5.39 1.38
CA PHE A 88 1.36 -4.92 0.64
C PHE A 88 2.62 -4.87 1.51
N PHE A 89 3.77 -5.01 0.86
CA PHE A 89 5.09 -4.93 1.47
C PHE A 89 5.71 -3.57 1.18
N GLN A 90 6.06 -2.81 2.21
CA GLN A 90 6.64 -1.48 2.05
C GLN A 90 8.05 -1.48 2.61
N THR A 91 9.03 -1.05 1.82
CA THR A 91 10.39 -0.82 2.29
C THR A 91 10.63 0.68 2.38
N ASN A 92 10.94 1.17 3.58
CA ASN A 92 11.20 2.58 3.85
C ASN A 92 12.66 2.83 4.19
N ALA A 93 13.11 4.05 3.91
CA ALA A 93 14.38 4.57 4.41
C ALA A 93 14.19 5.96 4.99
N ARG A 94 15.12 6.37 5.84
CA ARG A 94 15.14 7.71 6.44
C ARG A 94 15.30 8.76 5.35
N SER A 95 14.53 9.84 5.45
CA SER A 95 14.60 10.99 4.55
C SER A 95 15.25 12.20 5.21
N LEU A 96 15.58 13.21 4.43
CA LEU A 96 16.04 14.52 4.90
C LEU A 96 14.90 15.41 5.43
N CYS A 97 13.64 14.97 5.32
CA CYS A 97 12.47 15.74 5.73
C CYS A 97 12.16 15.58 7.21
N ASN A 98 12.21 16.69 7.95
CA ASN A 98 11.85 16.72 9.36
C ASN A 98 10.32 16.69 9.55
N LYS A 99 9.84 15.92 10.53
CA LYS A 99 8.43 15.73 10.86
C LYS A 99 7.71 17.01 11.29
N ASN A 100 8.43 17.95 11.90
CA ASN A 100 7.88 19.20 12.42
C ASN A 100 7.79 20.29 11.34
N THR A 101 8.52 20.15 10.23
CA THR A 101 8.54 21.16 9.16
C THR A 101 7.81 20.70 7.91
N VAL A 102 7.85 19.41 7.59
CA VAL A 102 7.26 18.86 6.36
C VAL A 102 5.99 18.09 6.69
N ALA A 103 4.87 18.59 6.16
CA ALA A 103 3.58 17.91 6.25
C ALA A 103 3.54 16.61 5.44
N LEU A 104 2.70 15.67 5.87
CA LEU A 104 2.50 14.37 5.21
C LEU A 104 2.15 14.50 3.71
N SER A 105 1.37 15.51 3.33
CA SER A 105 0.96 15.78 1.95
C SER A 105 2.14 16.10 1.02
N SER A 106 3.25 16.58 1.58
CA SER A 106 4.45 17.00 0.85
C SER A 106 5.55 15.95 0.82
N LEU A 107 5.34 14.74 1.35
CA LEU A 107 6.41 13.73 1.43
C LEU A 107 6.91 13.22 0.08
N LYS A 108 6.13 13.38 -1.00
CA LYS A 108 6.53 12.93 -2.33
C LYS A 108 7.75 13.66 -2.89
N ILE A 109 8.08 14.86 -2.37
CA ILE A 109 9.26 15.63 -2.78
C ILE A 109 10.46 15.43 -1.84
N CYS A 110 10.31 14.61 -0.78
CA CYS A 110 11.37 14.35 0.16
C CYS A 110 12.45 13.47 -0.44
N GLN A 111 13.70 13.86 -0.22
CA GLN A 111 14.87 13.08 -0.63
C GLN A 111 15.28 12.13 0.50
N LEU A 112 15.70 10.92 0.12
CA LEU A 112 16.27 9.95 1.05
C LEU A 112 17.66 10.39 1.52
N GLU A 113 18.03 9.99 2.73
CA GLU A 113 19.41 10.08 3.16
C GLU A 113 20.28 9.11 2.35
N THR A 114 21.42 9.61 1.86
CA THR A 114 22.37 8.84 1.06
C THR A 114 23.76 8.85 1.71
N PRO A 115 24.44 7.69 1.81
CA PRO A 115 23.95 6.36 1.46
C PRO A 115 22.87 5.84 2.42
N ILE A 116 21.98 4.98 1.93
CA ILE A 116 21.00 4.31 2.79
C ILE A 116 21.74 3.30 3.66
N THR A 117 21.78 3.53 4.98
CA THR A 117 22.46 2.66 5.95
C THR A 117 21.51 1.71 6.67
N GLN A 118 20.23 2.07 6.73
CA GLN A 118 19.15 1.32 7.36
C GLN A 118 17.89 1.36 6.49
N GLN A 119 17.11 0.28 6.54
CA GLN A 119 15.79 0.21 5.92
C GLN A 119 14.79 -0.40 6.91
N GLN A 120 13.54 0.03 6.80
CA GLN A 120 12.42 -0.55 7.53
C GLN A 120 11.59 -1.36 6.54
N GLU A 121 11.49 -2.66 6.78
CA GLU A 121 10.66 -3.57 5.98
C GLU A 121 9.35 -3.79 6.71
N CYS A 122 8.22 -3.48 6.06
CA CYS A 122 6.90 -3.61 6.63
C CYS A 122 6.01 -4.52 5.79
N ASN A 123 5.21 -5.35 6.44
CA ASN A 123 4.09 -6.09 5.85
C ASN A 123 2.80 -5.51 6.41
N ILE A 124 1.99 -4.89 5.55
CA ILE A 124 0.87 -4.03 5.95
C ILE A 124 -0.43 -4.58 5.39
N VAL A 125 -1.43 -4.67 6.25
CA VAL A 125 -2.82 -4.92 5.87
C VAL A 125 -3.60 -3.63 6.09
N PHE A 126 -4.28 -3.16 5.05
CA PHE A 126 -5.14 -1.99 5.09
C PHE A 126 -6.53 -2.38 4.63
N ALA A 127 -7.54 -2.10 5.45
CA ALA A 127 -8.93 -2.40 5.12
C ALA A 127 -9.78 -1.14 5.19
N TRP A 128 -10.76 -1.01 4.30
CA TRP A 128 -11.66 0.13 4.27
C TRP A 128 -12.92 -0.16 3.46
N THR A 129 -13.96 0.61 3.73
CA THR A 129 -15.05 0.80 2.77
C THR A 129 -14.56 1.73 1.66
N GLU A 130 -14.64 1.29 0.40
CA GLU A 130 -14.05 2.02 -0.72
C GLU A 130 -14.60 3.45 -0.80
N ASN A 131 -13.68 4.41 -0.88
CA ASN A 131 -13.92 5.87 -0.91
C ASN A 131 -14.32 6.50 0.45
N GLU A 132 -14.32 5.76 1.55
CA GLU A 132 -14.70 6.24 2.88
C GLU A 132 -13.52 6.17 3.85
N TRP A 133 -12.67 7.21 3.82
CA TRP A 133 -11.44 7.29 4.65
C TRP A 133 -11.68 7.24 6.16
N SER A 134 -12.90 7.49 6.64
CA SER A 134 -13.24 7.36 8.06
C SER A 134 -13.37 5.90 8.53
N THR A 135 -13.44 4.94 7.59
CA THR A 135 -13.61 3.50 7.88
C THR A 135 -12.30 2.72 7.79
N THR A 136 -11.18 3.43 7.69
CA THR A 136 -9.88 2.79 7.48
C THR A 136 -9.40 2.09 8.73
N GLU A 137 -8.98 0.85 8.55
CA GLU A 137 -8.29 0.05 9.54
C GLU A 137 -6.92 -0.33 8.95
N ILE A 138 -5.88 -0.26 9.76
CA ILE A 138 -4.53 -0.58 9.33
C ILE A 138 -3.79 -1.34 10.43
N GLU A 139 -3.18 -2.45 10.03
CA GLU A 139 -2.36 -3.29 10.88
C GLU A 139 -1.14 -3.80 10.09
N GLY A 140 -0.17 -4.38 10.79
CA GLY A 140 1.02 -4.89 10.15
C GLY A 140 2.25 -4.90 11.06
N THR A 141 3.31 -5.51 10.56
CA THR A 141 4.58 -5.65 11.28
C THR A 141 5.67 -4.92 10.51
N CYS A 142 6.60 -4.28 11.24
CA CYS A 142 7.72 -3.55 10.66
C CYS A 142 9.01 -3.92 11.39
N ASP A 143 10.06 -4.22 10.65
CA ASP A 143 11.40 -4.51 11.17
C ASP A 143 12.44 -3.56 10.58
N ILE A 144 13.31 -3.01 11.41
CA ILE A 144 14.43 -2.18 10.96
C ILE A 144 15.67 -3.06 10.76
N ARG A 145 16.29 -2.95 9.59
CA ARG A 145 17.49 -3.70 9.20
C ARG A 145 18.62 -2.76 8.82
N SER A 146 19.83 -3.10 9.27
CA SER A 146 21.05 -2.43 8.80
C SER A 146 21.52 -3.06 7.49
N ILE A 147 21.81 -2.22 6.49
CA ILE A 147 22.27 -2.66 5.17
C ILE A 147 23.77 -3.00 5.20
N ILE A 148 24.56 -2.33 6.06
CA ILE A 148 26.02 -2.47 6.14
C ILE A 148 26.46 -3.91 6.52
N ARG A 149 25.71 -4.61 7.38
CA ARG A 149 26.05 -5.99 7.77
C ARG A 149 25.83 -7.03 6.67
N ASN A 150 24.92 -6.75 5.72
CA ASN A 150 24.57 -7.72 4.68
C ASN A 150 25.60 -7.72 3.53
N GLN A 151 26.23 -6.58 3.25
CA GLN A 151 27.29 -6.49 2.23
C GLN A 151 28.57 -7.23 2.64
N MET A 152 28.91 -7.25 3.93
CA MET A 152 30.08 -8.00 4.43
C MET A 152 29.85 -9.52 4.38
N LYS A 153 28.64 -10.00 4.66
CA LYS A 153 28.32 -11.44 4.55
C LYS A 153 28.29 -11.95 3.11
N SER A 154 27.86 -11.14 2.13
CA SER A 154 27.93 -11.52 0.73
C SER A 154 29.35 -11.49 0.16
N ALA A 155 30.22 -10.62 0.69
CA ALA A 155 31.62 -10.52 0.28
C ALA A 155 32.52 -11.63 0.86
N GLN A 156 32.10 -12.31 1.93
CA GLN A 156 32.83 -13.44 2.54
C GLN A 156 32.49 -14.82 1.95
N ASN A 157 31.50 -14.89 1.04
CA ASN A 157 31.09 -16.13 0.39
C ASN A 157 31.59 -16.24 -1.07
N TYR A 158 32.62 -15.48 -1.43
CA TYR A 158 33.36 -15.58 -2.69
C TYR A 158 34.84 -15.83 -2.41
#